data_AF-A0A6A4B3M5-F1
#
_entry.id   AF-A0A6A4B3M5-F1
#
_cell.length_a   1.000
_cell.length_b   1.000
_cell.length_c   1.000
_cell.angle_alpha   90.00
_cell.angle_beta   90.00
_cell.angle_gamma   90.00
#
_symmetry.space_group_name_H-M   'P 1'
#
loop_
_entity.id
_entity.type
_entity.pdbx_description
1 polymer ?
#
loop_
_entity_poly.entity_id
_entity_poly.type
_entity_poly.pdbx_seq_one_letter_code
_entity_poly.pdbx_strand_id
1 'polypeptide(L)'
;MRDKTRLKELGFVWDFFESEWSKRIMPALEAFHQLHGHCRVSRSFVVPSEATWPENAHGLKLGIIVGTIHRSASHFDQIARSMNSLAAIEFDSKIAVSKWKNRVEPILTTFEQLYGHRNVPRDFVVPSTPPWQKKDWGIQLGKLEPR
;
A
#
# COMPACT_ATOMS: atom_id res chain seq x y z
N MET A 1 -8.77 -4.81 -25.77
CA MET A 1 -8.58 -5.42 -24.43
C MET A 1 -7.52 -6.52 -24.53
N ARG A 2 -6.21 -6.24 -24.37
CA ARG A 2 -5.18 -7.30 -24.36
C ARG A 2 -3.85 -7.01 -23.65
N ASP A 3 -3.63 -5.85 -23.04
CA ASP A 3 -2.30 -5.51 -22.47
C ASP A 3 -2.19 -5.44 -20.94
N LYS A 4 -3.29 -5.52 -20.18
CA LYS A 4 -3.22 -5.49 -18.71
C LYS A 4 -2.61 -6.75 -18.09
N THR A 5 -2.67 -7.87 -18.80
CA THR A 5 -2.22 -9.17 -18.27
C THR A 5 -0.72 -9.37 -18.49
N ARG A 6 -0.17 -8.87 -19.60
CA ARG A 6 1.26 -8.97 -19.94
C ARG A 6 2.15 -7.98 -19.15
N LEU A 7 1.61 -6.83 -18.76
CA LEU A 7 2.29 -5.88 -17.87
C LEU A 7 2.50 -6.41 -16.43
N LYS A 8 1.78 -7.47 -16.02
CA LYS A 8 1.97 -8.11 -14.72
C LYS A 8 3.22 -9.00 -14.66
N GLU A 9 3.91 -9.22 -15.76
CA GLU A 9 4.72 -10.43 -15.91
C GLU A 9 6.16 -10.36 -15.37
N LEU A 10 6.82 -9.21 -15.12
CA LEU A 10 8.30 -9.25 -14.99
C LEU A 10 9.00 -8.32 -13.97
N GLY A 11 8.39 -7.95 -12.85
CA GLY A 11 9.09 -7.17 -11.79
C GLY A 11 9.30 -5.68 -12.11
N PHE A 12 9.45 -5.31 -13.39
CA PHE A 12 9.63 -3.93 -13.85
C PHE A 12 8.49 -2.97 -13.45
N VAL A 13 7.24 -3.42 -13.52
CA VAL A 13 6.08 -2.62 -13.11
C VAL A 13 5.96 -2.55 -11.58
N TRP A 14 6.41 -3.60 -10.89
CA TRP A 14 6.46 -3.62 -9.43
C TRP A 14 7.47 -2.58 -8.93
N ASP A 15 8.65 -2.53 -9.54
CA ASP A 15 9.68 -1.54 -9.24
C ASP A 15 9.20 -0.11 -9.51
N PHE A 16 8.41 0.12 -10.57
CA PHE A 16 7.85 1.44 -10.84
C PHE A 16 6.86 1.90 -9.75
N PHE A 17 5.88 1.06 -9.39
CA PHE A 17 4.90 1.42 -8.37
C PHE A 17 5.52 1.53 -6.97
N GLU A 18 6.46 0.66 -6.63
CA GLU A 18 7.23 0.74 -5.38
C GLU A 18 8.10 2.01 -5.35
N SER A 19 8.79 2.32 -6.46
CA SER A 19 9.58 3.56 -6.58
C SER A 19 8.70 4.78 -6.44
N GLU A 20 7.53 4.82 -7.09
CA GLU A 20 6.62 5.97 -6.99
C GLU A 20 6.06 6.14 -5.59
N TRP A 21 5.68 5.03 -4.97
CA TRP A 21 5.17 5.02 -3.60
C TRP A 21 6.21 5.49 -2.60
N SER A 22 7.38 4.85 -2.59
CA SER A 22 8.45 5.13 -1.63
C SER A 22 9.09 6.51 -1.83
N LYS A 23 9.28 6.95 -3.08
CA LYS A 23 9.95 8.23 -3.35
C LYS A 23 9.00 9.42 -3.26
N ARG A 24 7.75 9.29 -3.68
CA ARG A 24 6.86 10.46 -3.85
C ARG A 24 5.63 10.39 -2.97
N ILE A 25 4.87 9.30 -3.00
CA ILE A 25 3.56 9.24 -2.32
C ILE A 25 3.72 9.22 -0.80
N MET A 26 4.57 8.34 -0.26
CA MET A 26 4.77 8.23 1.19
C MET A 26 5.37 9.51 1.79
N PRO A 27 6.46 10.08 1.24
CA PRO A 27 7.00 11.34 1.76
C PRO A 27 5.99 12.49 1.69
N ALA A 28 5.14 12.53 0.66
CA ALA A 28 4.07 13.53 0.57
C ALA A 28 2.99 13.33 1.63
N LEU A 29 2.62 12.08 1.95
CA LEU A 29 1.67 11.77 3.03
C LEU A 29 2.24 12.12 4.41
N GLU A 30 3.52 11.81 4.65
CA GLU A 30 4.23 12.16 5.87
C GLU A 30 4.31 13.68 6.06
N ALA A 31 4.71 14.43 5.03
CA ALA A 31 4.73 15.89 5.06
C ALA A 31 3.32 16.47 5.28
N PHE A 32 2.30 15.93 4.61
CA PHE A 32 0.92 16.37 4.81
C PHE A 32 0.47 16.14 6.26
N HIS A 33 0.76 14.97 6.83
CA HIS A 33 0.43 14.67 8.22
C HIS A 33 1.18 15.58 9.20
N GLN A 34 2.47 15.84 8.98
CA GLN A 34 3.26 16.74 9.82
C GLN A 34 2.69 18.17 9.82
N LEU A 35 2.21 18.66 8.67
CA LEU A 35 1.67 20.01 8.53
C LEU A 35 0.23 20.15 9.02
N HIS A 36 -0.60 19.11 8.88
CA HIS A 36 -2.04 19.18 9.14
C HIS A 36 -2.52 18.34 10.33
N GLY A 37 -1.68 17.47 10.87
CA GLY A 37 -2.01 16.53 11.97
C GLY A 37 -2.96 15.40 11.58
N HIS A 38 -3.22 15.19 10.28
CA HIS A 38 -4.08 14.11 9.77
C HIS A 38 -3.80 13.84 8.29
N CYS A 39 -4.28 12.71 7.75
CA CYS A 39 -4.20 12.40 6.31
C CYS A 39 -5.52 12.61 5.52
N ARG A 40 -6.43 13.48 5.98
CA ARG A 40 -7.67 13.83 5.26
C ARG A 40 -7.38 14.82 4.11
N VAL A 41 -6.77 14.32 3.05
CA VAL A 41 -6.35 15.13 1.90
C VAL A 41 -7.57 15.51 1.03
N SER A 42 -7.76 16.80 0.78
CA SER A 42 -8.79 17.28 -0.16
C SER A 42 -8.55 16.72 -1.56
N ARG A 43 -9.61 16.36 -2.29
CA ARG A 43 -9.52 15.74 -3.63
C ARG A 43 -8.73 16.59 -4.64
N SER A 44 -8.83 17.92 -4.55
CA SER A 44 -8.14 18.86 -5.44
C SER A 44 -6.69 19.16 -5.03
N PHE A 45 -6.23 18.62 -3.90
CA PHE A 45 -4.91 18.94 -3.38
C PHE A 45 -3.80 18.42 -4.29
N VAL A 46 -2.88 19.32 -4.61
CA VAL A 46 -1.65 19.08 -5.35
C VAL A 46 -0.51 19.56 -4.48
N VAL A 47 0.54 18.74 -4.34
CA VAL A 47 1.71 19.09 -3.52
C VAL A 47 2.34 20.38 -4.05
N PRO A 48 2.40 21.45 -3.23
CA PRO A 48 3.03 22.73 -3.60
C PRO A 48 4.53 22.57 -3.86
N SER A 49 5.09 23.48 -4.66
CA SER A 49 6.54 23.58 -4.87
C SER A 49 7.20 24.47 -3.81
N GLU A 50 7.04 24.11 -2.55
CA GLU A 50 7.56 24.84 -1.40
C GLU A 50 8.55 23.96 -0.61
N ALA A 51 9.47 24.58 0.13
CA ALA A 51 10.52 23.87 0.88
C ALA A 51 9.99 22.95 1.99
N THR A 52 8.75 23.15 2.43
CA THR A 52 8.07 22.27 3.40
C THR A 52 7.62 20.94 2.78
N TRP A 53 7.67 20.81 1.46
CA TRP A 53 7.28 19.60 0.73
C TRP A 53 8.50 18.96 0.07
N PRO A 54 8.58 17.61 0.02
CA PRO A 54 9.63 16.91 -0.70
C PRO A 54 9.67 17.33 -2.17
N GLU A 55 10.85 17.74 -2.67
CA GLU A 55 11.01 18.25 -4.04
C GLU A 55 10.50 17.27 -5.10
N ASN A 56 10.77 15.98 -4.89
CA ASN A 56 10.31 14.93 -5.78
C ASN A 56 8.79 14.74 -5.76
N ALA A 57 8.08 15.19 -4.71
CA ALA A 57 6.64 15.13 -4.61
C ALA A 57 5.94 16.36 -5.19
N HIS A 58 6.67 17.43 -5.55
CA HIS A 58 6.07 18.65 -6.11
C HIS A 58 5.18 18.34 -7.34
N GLY A 59 4.01 18.98 -7.40
CA GLY A 59 3.03 18.75 -8.47
C GLY A 59 2.28 17.41 -8.39
N LEU A 60 2.56 16.56 -7.40
CA LEU A 60 1.84 15.29 -7.20
C LEU A 60 0.39 15.57 -6.82
N LYS A 61 -0.56 14.99 -7.56
CA LYS A 61 -2.00 15.08 -7.29
C LYS A 61 -2.40 14.18 -6.12
N LEU A 62 -1.85 14.46 -4.94
CA LEU A 62 -1.99 13.63 -3.75
C LEU A 62 -3.46 13.42 -3.35
N GLY A 63 -4.31 14.44 -3.49
CA GLY A 63 -5.75 14.31 -3.24
C GLY A 63 -6.46 13.27 -4.11
N ILE A 64 -6.07 13.18 -5.38
CA ILE A 64 -6.62 12.18 -6.32
C ILE A 64 -6.09 10.79 -5.98
N ILE A 65 -4.82 10.68 -5.59
CA ILE A 65 -4.18 9.42 -5.20
C ILE A 65 -4.86 8.86 -3.95
N VAL A 66 -4.96 9.64 -2.89
CA VAL A 66 -5.63 9.27 -1.63
C VAL A 66 -7.09 8.89 -1.89
N GLY A 67 -7.83 9.69 -2.66
CA GLY A 67 -9.20 9.36 -3.03
C GLY A 67 -9.32 8.04 -3.82
N THR A 68 -8.31 7.70 -4.62
CA THR A 68 -8.28 6.43 -5.37
C THR A 68 -7.94 5.26 -4.46
N ILE A 69 -7.01 5.44 -3.51
CA ILE A 69 -6.67 4.44 -2.49
C ILE A 69 -7.93 4.06 -1.71
N HIS A 70 -8.66 5.04 -1.17
CA HIS A 70 -9.87 4.77 -0.39
C HIS A 70 -11.02 4.17 -1.22
N ARG A 71 -11.14 4.56 -2.50
CA ARG A 71 -12.24 4.08 -3.36
C ARG A 71 -12.01 2.68 -3.93
N SER A 72 -10.78 2.34 -4.31
CA SER A 72 -10.50 1.11 -5.07
C SER A 72 -9.39 0.24 -4.51
N ALA A 73 -8.83 0.58 -3.35
CA ALA A 73 -7.63 -0.06 -2.81
C ALA A 73 -6.55 -0.19 -3.90
N SER A 74 -6.31 0.92 -4.63
CA SER A 74 -5.12 1.05 -5.47
C SER A 74 -3.88 1.02 -4.59
N HIS A 75 -2.73 0.70 -5.18
CA HIS A 75 -1.46 0.57 -4.45
C HIS A 75 -1.53 -0.44 -3.28
N PHE A 76 -2.43 -1.43 -3.37
CA PHE A 76 -2.64 -2.39 -2.28
C PHE A 76 -1.33 -3.03 -1.82
N ASP A 77 -0.48 -3.48 -2.75
CA ASP A 77 0.74 -4.18 -2.36
C ASP A 77 1.71 -3.23 -1.63
N GLN A 78 1.81 -1.96 -2.05
CA GLN A 78 2.63 -0.94 -1.41
C GLN A 78 2.11 -0.58 -0.01
N ILE A 79 0.79 -0.39 0.11
CA ILE A 79 0.09 -0.14 1.38
C ILE A 79 0.35 -1.30 2.34
N ALA A 80 0.12 -2.53 1.88
CA ALA A 80 0.26 -3.72 2.69
C ALA A 80 1.72 -3.98 3.13
N ARG A 81 2.72 -3.45 2.42
CA ARG A 81 4.14 -3.44 2.83
C ARG A 81 4.52 -2.29 3.76
N SER A 82 3.75 -1.21 3.74
CA SER A 82 4.07 0.05 4.44
C SER A 82 3.17 0.31 5.65
N MET A 83 2.52 -0.72 6.21
CA MET A 83 1.53 -0.54 7.28
C MET A 83 2.11 0.14 8.53
N ASN A 84 3.40 -0.08 8.84
CA ASN A 84 4.10 0.65 9.91
C ASN A 84 4.12 2.16 9.69
N SER A 85 4.59 2.59 8.51
CA SER A 85 4.67 4.01 8.16
C SER A 85 3.29 4.64 8.08
N LEU A 86 2.30 3.93 7.56
CA LEU A 86 0.91 4.39 7.49
C LEU A 86 0.26 4.52 8.87
N ALA A 87 0.55 3.59 9.78
CA ALA A 87 0.08 3.68 11.17
C ALA A 87 0.71 4.87 11.92
N ALA A 88 1.97 5.20 11.64
CA ALA A 88 2.66 6.34 12.26
C ALA A 88 2.05 7.71 11.86
N ILE A 89 1.33 7.77 10.74
CA ILE A 89 0.65 8.97 10.26
C ILE A 89 -0.89 8.83 10.33
N GLU A 90 -1.38 7.84 11.08
CA GLU A 90 -2.81 7.57 11.28
C GLU A 90 -3.62 7.47 9.96
N PHE A 91 -2.99 6.95 8.90
CA PHE A 91 -3.63 6.84 7.59
C PHE A 91 -4.64 5.69 7.57
N ASP A 92 -5.88 5.96 7.15
CA ASP A 92 -6.92 4.93 7.01
C ASP A 92 -6.64 4.02 5.79
N SER A 93 -5.97 2.90 6.06
CA SER A 93 -5.57 1.90 5.06
C SER A 93 -6.47 0.65 5.06
N LYS A 94 -7.68 0.71 5.63
CA LYS A 94 -8.59 -0.45 5.67
C LYS A 94 -8.92 -0.97 4.27
N ILE A 95 -8.94 -2.29 4.14
CA ILE A 95 -9.02 -2.95 2.84
C ILE A 95 -10.48 -3.29 2.52
N ALA A 96 -10.99 -2.79 1.39
CA ALA A 96 -12.33 -3.16 0.93
C ALA A 96 -12.50 -4.69 0.85
N VAL A 97 -13.64 -5.21 1.32
CA VAL A 97 -13.93 -6.67 1.37
C VAL A 97 -13.69 -7.37 0.03
N SER A 98 -14.05 -6.73 -1.10
CA SER A 98 -13.82 -7.28 -2.44
C SER A 98 -12.33 -7.43 -2.77
N LYS A 99 -11.48 -6.51 -2.29
CA LYS A 99 -10.03 -6.58 -2.44
C LYS A 99 -9.43 -7.61 -1.49
N TRP A 100 -9.92 -7.67 -0.24
CA TRP A 100 -9.51 -8.64 0.76
C TRP A 100 -9.63 -10.07 0.23
N LYS A 101 -10.82 -10.45 -0.26
CA LYS A 101 -11.08 -11.77 -0.83
C LYS A 101 -10.12 -12.16 -1.96
N ASN A 102 -9.68 -11.20 -2.76
CA ASN A 102 -8.86 -11.46 -3.94
C ASN A 102 -7.34 -11.36 -3.68
N ARG A 103 -6.92 -10.61 -2.66
CA ARG A 103 -5.49 -10.36 -2.40
C ARG A 103 -4.99 -10.88 -1.06
N VAL A 104 -5.80 -10.84 -0.02
CA VAL A 104 -5.38 -11.24 1.33
C VAL A 104 -5.78 -12.68 1.63
N GLU A 105 -6.99 -13.09 1.23
CA GLU A 105 -7.49 -14.45 1.49
C GLU A 105 -6.54 -15.55 0.98
N PRO A 106 -5.96 -15.48 -0.24
CA PRO A 106 -5.02 -16.50 -0.69
C PRO A 106 -3.73 -16.56 0.16
N ILE A 107 -3.30 -15.43 0.73
CA ILE A 107 -2.11 -15.36 1.60
C ILE A 107 -2.44 -15.98 2.96
N LEU A 108 -3.65 -15.72 3.49
CA LEU A 108 -4.14 -16.36 4.72
C LEU A 108 -4.29 -17.87 4.55
N THR A 109 -4.75 -18.34 3.39
CA THR A 109 -4.79 -19.77 3.09
C THR A 109 -3.40 -20.39 3.12
N THR A 110 -2.39 -19.74 2.52
CA THR A 110 -1.00 -20.22 2.63
C THR A 110 -0.50 -20.24 4.08
N PHE A 111 -0.82 -19.22 4.86
CA PHE A 111 -0.49 -19.18 6.29
C PHE A 111 -1.13 -20.35 7.05
N GLU A 112 -2.42 -20.56 6.86
CA GLU A 112 -3.19 -21.65 7.49
C GLU A 112 -2.64 -23.03 7.11
N GLN A 113 -2.24 -23.23 5.85
CA GLN A 113 -1.61 -24.48 5.42
C GLN A 113 -0.27 -24.76 6.11
N LEU A 114 0.49 -23.71 6.43
CA LEU A 114 1.81 -23.83 7.08
C LEU A 114 1.73 -23.97 8.60
N TYR A 115 0.79 -23.27 9.23
CA TYR A 115 0.71 -23.15 10.70
C TYR A 115 -0.51 -23.85 11.31
N GLY A 116 -1.45 -24.33 10.50
CA GLY A 116 -2.66 -25.02 10.96
C GLY A 116 -3.73 -24.11 11.57
N HIS A 117 -3.56 -22.79 11.52
CA HIS A 117 -4.51 -21.81 12.06
C HIS A 117 -4.41 -20.46 11.34
N ARG A 118 -5.40 -19.58 11.57
CA ARG A 118 -5.45 -18.21 10.99
C ARG A 118 -5.07 -17.09 11.96
N ASN A 119 -4.59 -17.42 13.16
CA ASN A 119 -4.09 -16.43 14.12
C ASN A 119 -2.73 -15.88 13.67
N VAL A 120 -2.73 -14.93 12.76
CA VAL A 120 -1.51 -14.31 12.22
C VAL A 120 -0.90 -13.37 13.28
N PRO A 121 0.37 -13.56 13.68
CA PRO A 121 1.06 -12.63 14.57
C PRO A 121 1.10 -11.20 14.02
N ARG A 122 0.97 -10.19 14.87
CA ARG A 122 0.87 -8.77 14.45
C ARG A 122 2.10 -8.28 13.68
N ASP A 123 3.26 -8.86 13.97
CA ASP A 123 4.55 -8.57 13.35
C ASP A 123 4.86 -9.49 12.15
N PHE A 124 3.96 -10.43 11.81
CA PHE A 124 4.19 -11.34 10.70
C PHE A 124 4.24 -10.60 9.37
N VAL A 125 5.37 -10.79 8.68
CA VAL A 125 5.64 -10.30 7.32
C VAL A 125 5.83 -11.52 6.42
N VAL A 126 5.17 -11.53 5.27
CA VAL A 126 5.26 -12.64 4.30
C VAL A 126 6.72 -12.84 3.88
N PRO A 127 7.34 -14.00 4.19
CA PRO A 127 8.72 -14.31 3.85
C PRO A 127 8.98 -14.37 2.34
N SER A 128 10.21 -14.06 1.94
CA SER A 128 10.66 -14.12 0.54
C SER A 128 11.07 -15.53 0.08
N THR A 129 10.38 -16.55 0.57
CA THR A 129 10.72 -17.98 0.32
C THR A 129 9.47 -18.77 -0.06
N PRO A 130 9.59 -19.90 -0.77
CA PRO A 130 8.46 -20.82 -0.97
C PRO A 130 7.84 -21.27 0.36
N PRO A 131 6.51 -21.53 0.43
CA PRO A 131 5.54 -21.53 -0.67
C PRO A 131 4.97 -20.14 -1.03
N TRP A 132 5.48 -19.06 -0.45
CA TRP A 132 4.99 -17.71 -0.68
C TRP A 132 5.28 -17.22 -2.11
N GLN A 133 4.26 -16.66 -2.76
CA GLN A 133 4.42 -16.11 -4.11
C GLN A 133 5.20 -14.78 -4.05
N LYS A 134 6.08 -14.55 -5.04
CA LYS A 134 6.93 -13.34 -5.12
C LYS A 134 6.18 -12.02 -4.93
N LYS A 135 5.01 -11.91 -5.56
CA LYS A 135 4.15 -10.72 -5.49
C LYS A 135 3.62 -10.42 -4.08
N ASP A 136 3.61 -11.41 -3.19
CA ASP A 136 3.08 -11.32 -1.84
C ASP A 136 4.19 -11.11 -0.79
N TRP A 137 5.47 -11.20 -1.18
CA TRP A 137 6.61 -10.98 -0.31
C TRP A 137 6.59 -9.57 0.32
N GLY A 138 7.01 -9.50 1.58
CA GLY A 138 7.08 -8.26 2.34
C GLY A 138 5.74 -7.70 2.83
N ILE A 139 4.61 -8.32 2.47
CA ILE A 139 3.30 -7.91 2.96
C ILE A 139 3.24 -8.10 4.49
N GLN A 140 2.92 -7.05 5.21
CA GLN A 140 2.75 -7.02 6.67
C GLN A 140 1.38 -7.60 7.04
N LEU A 141 1.17 -8.89 6.73
CA LEU A 141 -0.12 -9.59 6.80
C LEU A 141 -0.78 -9.48 8.18
N GLY A 142 0.01 -9.52 9.26
CA GLY A 142 -0.48 -9.40 10.64
C GLY A 142 -1.12 -8.06 11.00
N LYS A 143 -1.01 -7.05 10.13
CA LYS A 143 -1.55 -5.70 10.33
C LYS A 143 -2.71 -5.36 9.41
N LEU A 144 -3.04 -6.25 8.48
CA LEU A 144 -4.09 -5.99 7.49
C LEU A 144 -5.45 -6.23 8.13
N GLU A 145 -6.36 -5.28 7.93
CA GLU A 145 -7.73 -5.38 8.41
C GLU A 145 -8.72 -5.13 7.26
N PRO A 146 -9.77 -5.97 7.14
CA PRO A 146 -10.85 -5.68 6.21
C PRO A 146 -11.64 -4.47 6.73
N ARG A 147 -12.19 -3.70 5.78
CA ARG A 147 -13.14 -2.63 6.07
C ARG A 147 -14.54 -3.17 6.30
#